data_AF-A0AAD0YBG6-F1
#
_entry.id   AF-A0AAD0YBG6-F1
#
_cell.length_a   1.000
_cell.length_b   1.000
_cell.length_c   1.000
_cell.angle_alpha   90.00
_cell.angle_beta   90.00
_cell.angle_gamma   90.00
#
_symmetry.space_group_name_H-M   'P 1'
#
loop_
_entity.id
_entity.type
_entity.pdbx_description
1 polymer ?
#
loop_
_entity_poly.entity_id
_entity_poly.type
_entity_poly.pdbx_seq_one_letter_code
_entity_poly.pdbx_strand_id
1 'polypeptide(L)'
;MEKNSMKKNIERYQLFLKISIIIYVLYISLSVCHEKILLADDLAMVYEYRSISQSYFSFICSFLDSSTMAARPVSGSFTGTLLFASQYNESAYWLGLFFFPLSLLVIYILAQKILSVQLASLITLLYACSMIGTSIQFSIIMLNSNLATIFFCLSIYILYFHKNIFLSSLLFIASVFSYEIFLPLLFLHLFLIKENKKRITFIIITLGIIIIFRKIIQPVIFVNSYQRDEIDKVFNLKRVIQISLYSAKLFFRDIFSGIFKSISNYKKLNFFEWILVIIVPSLVYKIFCDYDFKSQRKRFEKLFLISAIAIVCGMSIFLFSSYIPTLFGFDNRNLGAVRLFFTIFIISAAILLAVKVNIGNKVVASFFAISASVFMITNISVKNSWIYANHFNHELFSKLKTTLDENHIIGGEIGLDYDIFNELKTNPNFTFREPVFYYNWEAPMLSKMNGINPEKIRVCNVERKKDCKIIFTYKNGKIIRLK
;
A
#
# COMPACT_ATOMS: atom_id res chain seq x y z
N MET A 1 9.11 39.07 -25.32
CA MET A 1 7.82 38.35 -25.51
C MET A 1 7.94 36.83 -25.41
N GLU A 2 8.98 36.18 -25.98
CA GLU A 2 9.14 34.71 -25.93
C GLU A 2 9.23 34.10 -24.52
N LYS A 3 9.97 34.72 -23.59
CA LYS A 3 10.12 34.20 -22.21
C LYS A 3 8.78 34.15 -21.42
N ASN A 4 7.89 35.10 -21.69
CA ASN A 4 6.54 35.14 -21.10
C ASN A 4 5.60 34.10 -21.75
N SER A 5 5.73 33.86 -23.05
CA SER A 5 5.02 32.79 -23.77
C SER A 5 5.42 31.39 -23.25
N MET A 6 6.72 31.14 -23.09
CA MET A 6 7.25 29.85 -22.62
C MET A 6 6.81 29.55 -21.18
N LYS A 7 6.84 30.55 -20.29
CA LYS A 7 6.36 30.43 -18.91
C LYS A 7 4.86 30.10 -18.85
N LYS A 8 4.04 30.78 -19.66
CA LYS A 8 2.59 30.54 -19.76
C LYS A 8 2.26 29.12 -20.26
N ASN A 9 3.08 28.57 -21.17
CA ASN A 9 2.91 27.20 -21.67
C ASN A 9 3.28 26.15 -20.60
N ILE A 10 4.35 26.36 -19.83
CA ILE A 10 4.72 25.45 -18.73
C ILE A 10 3.63 25.44 -17.65
N GLU A 11 3.08 26.61 -17.28
CA GLU A 11 1.97 26.70 -16.32
C GLU A 11 0.72 25.94 -16.80
N ARG A 12 0.41 26.02 -18.09
CA ARG A 12 -0.66 25.21 -18.70
C ARG A 12 -0.37 23.72 -18.64
N TYR A 13 0.82 23.28 -19.05
CA TYR A 13 1.19 21.86 -18.98
C TYR A 13 1.16 21.34 -17.54
N GLN A 14 1.55 22.16 -16.56
CA GLN A 14 1.44 21.85 -15.14
C GLN A 14 0.00 21.66 -14.69
N LEU A 15 -0.90 22.56 -15.09
CA LEU A 15 -2.32 22.43 -14.79
C LEU A 15 -2.90 21.15 -15.41
N PHE A 16 -2.61 20.89 -16.69
CA PHE A 16 -3.02 19.66 -17.37
C PHE A 16 -2.48 18.42 -16.68
N LEU A 17 -1.20 18.40 -16.27
CA LEU A 17 -0.62 17.27 -15.55
C LEU A 17 -1.36 16.99 -14.24
N LYS A 18 -1.66 18.03 -13.45
CA LYS A 18 -2.40 17.87 -12.18
C LYS A 18 -3.80 17.30 -12.43
N ILE A 19 -4.51 17.81 -13.43
CA ILE A 19 -5.83 17.29 -13.82
C ILE A 19 -5.72 15.83 -14.25
N SER A 20 -4.74 15.48 -15.09
CA SER A 20 -4.53 14.10 -15.53
C SER A 20 -4.16 13.15 -14.38
N ILE A 21 -3.38 13.60 -13.40
CA ILE A 21 -3.10 12.83 -12.18
C ILE A 21 -4.39 12.55 -11.41
N ILE A 22 -5.25 13.57 -11.23
CA ILE A 22 -6.54 13.41 -10.53
C ILE A 22 -7.43 12.41 -11.28
N ILE A 23 -7.59 12.59 -12.60
CA ILE A 23 -8.37 11.69 -13.46
C ILE A 23 -7.84 10.25 -13.34
N TYR A 24 -6.52 10.07 -13.42
CA TYR A 24 -5.89 8.77 -13.29
C TYR A 24 -6.18 8.11 -11.93
N VAL A 25 -5.97 8.83 -10.82
CA VAL A 25 -6.19 8.30 -9.46
C VAL A 25 -7.66 7.95 -9.23
N LEU A 26 -8.58 8.81 -9.67
CA LEU A 26 -10.01 8.55 -9.60
C LEU A 26 -10.40 7.35 -10.46
N TYR A 27 -9.88 7.25 -11.68
CA TYR A 27 -10.12 6.10 -12.55
C TYR A 27 -9.70 4.77 -11.89
N ILE A 28 -8.50 4.72 -11.31
CA ILE A 28 -8.03 3.51 -10.63
C ILE A 28 -8.95 3.18 -9.44
N SER A 29 -9.26 4.18 -8.60
CA SER A 29 -10.10 3.98 -7.41
C SER A 29 -11.51 3.53 -7.79
N LEU A 30 -12.13 4.16 -8.79
CA LEU A 30 -13.46 3.83 -9.27
C LEU A 30 -13.52 2.43 -9.90
N SER A 31 -12.47 2.01 -10.61
CA SER A 31 -12.40 0.65 -11.16
C SER A 31 -12.48 -0.41 -10.05
N VAL A 32 -11.80 -0.16 -8.93
CA VAL A 32 -11.81 -1.05 -7.75
C VAL A 32 -13.17 -1.05 -7.07
N CYS A 33 -13.77 0.13 -6.89
CA CYS A 33 -15.11 0.26 -6.30
C CYS A 33 -16.18 -0.42 -7.16
N HIS A 34 -16.11 -0.26 -8.48
CA HIS A 34 -17.10 -0.80 -9.42
C HIS A 34 -17.10 -2.33 -9.41
N GLU A 35 -15.92 -2.93 -9.41
CA GLU A 35 -15.72 -4.39 -9.37
C GLU A 35 -15.87 -4.99 -7.96
N LYS A 36 -16.15 -4.15 -6.94
CA LYS A 36 -16.32 -4.54 -5.54
C LYS A 36 -15.21 -5.47 -5.02
N ILE A 37 -13.95 -5.13 -5.29
CA ILE A 37 -12.79 -6.01 -5.06
C ILE A 37 -12.51 -6.23 -3.57
N LEU A 38 -13.21 -7.15 -2.91
CA LEU A 38 -12.98 -7.52 -1.51
C LEU A 38 -11.91 -8.61 -1.43
N LEU A 39 -10.75 -8.30 -0.85
CA LEU A 39 -9.64 -9.25 -0.75
C LEU A 39 -9.36 -9.66 0.67
N ALA A 40 -8.65 -10.78 0.81
CA ALA A 40 -8.17 -11.38 2.05
C ALA A 40 -8.65 -10.64 3.31
N ASP A 41 -7.85 -9.74 3.90
CA ASP A 41 -8.12 -9.11 5.22
C ASP A 41 -9.43 -8.28 5.25
N ASP A 42 -9.86 -7.74 4.10
CA ASP A 42 -11.13 -7.02 3.97
C ASP A 42 -12.32 -7.99 4.13
N LEU A 43 -12.21 -9.25 3.66
CA LEU A 43 -13.26 -10.28 3.77
C LEU A 43 -13.47 -10.75 5.22
N ALA A 44 -12.41 -10.92 6.02
CA ALA A 44 -12.54 -11.27 7.44
C ALA A 44 -13.33 -10.20 8.20
N MET A 45 -12.91 -8.94 8.07
CA MET A 45 -13.51 -7.85 8.83
C MET A 45 -14.97 -7.61 8.43
N VAL A 46 -15.29 -7.69 7.14
CA VAL A 46 -16.68 -7.55 6.68
C VAL A 46 -17.57 -8.67 7.22
N TYR A 47 -17.04 -9.90 7.32
CA TYR A 47 -17.79 -11.04 7.85
C TYR A 47 -18.00 -10.96 9.36
N GLU A 48 -16.93 -10.80 10.14
CA GLU A 48 -16.98 -10.68 11.61
C GLU A 48 -17.86 -9.52 12.05
N TYR A 49 -17.75 -8.43 11.29
CA TYR A 49 -18.52 -7.21 11.39
C TYR A 49 -20.05 -7.40 11.38
N ARG A 50 -20.56 -8.26 10.48
CA ARG A 50 -21.80 -8.05 9.69
C ARG A 50 -23.08 -7.68 10.42
N SER A 51 -23.17 -7.95 11.71
CA SER A 51 -24.32 -7.62 12.56
C SER A 51 -23.84 -6.86 13.80
N ILE A 52 -23.59 -5.56 13.67
CA ILE A 52 -23.36 -4.70 14.83
C ILE A 52 -24.71 -4.45 15.50
N SER A 53 -24.92 -5.09 16.64
CA SER A 53 -26.05 -4.81 17.53
C SER A 53 -25.69 -3.88 18.68
N GLN A 54 -24.41 -3.54 18.83
CA GLN A 54 -23.87 -2.78 19.95
C GLN A 54 -23.92 -1.26 19.71
N SER A 55 -23.85 -0.48 20.78
CA SER A 55 -23.65 0.98 20.69
C SER A 55 -22.28 1.32 20.11
N TYR A 56 -22.14 2.51 19.50
CA TYR A 56 -20.91 2.95 18.83
C TYR A 56 -19.64 2.77 19.69
N PHE A 57 -19.66 3.26 20.92
CA PHE A 57 -18.49 3.17 21.80
C PHE A 57 -18.14 1.72 22.16
N SER A 58 -19.15 0.88 22.43
CA SER A 58 -18.93 -0.55 22.72
C SER A 58 -18.35 -1.27 21.52
N PHE A 59 -18.85 -0.97 20.32
CA PHE A 59 -18.34 -1.51 19.07
C PHE A 59 -16.89 -1.10 18.83
N ILE A 60 -16.55 0.19 18.98
CA ILE A 60 -15.17 0.67 18.77
C ILE A 60 -14.21 0.02 19.76
N CYS A 61 -14.58 -0.09 21.04
CA CYS A 61 -13.74 -0.78 22.02
C CYS A 61 -13.49 -2.25 21.64
N SER A 62 -14.54 -2.97 21.23
CA SER A 62 -14.43 -4.35 20.76
C SER A 62 -13.59 -4.48 19.48
N PHE A 63 -13.77 -3.55 18.53
CA PHE A 63 -13.01 -3.53 17.28
C PHE A 63 -11.52 -3.27 17.51
N LEU A 64 -11.21 -2.34 18.41
CA LEU A 64 -9.84 -2.06 18.81
C LEU A 64 -9.23 -3.21 19.62
N ASP A 65 -10.02 -3.96 20.37
CA ASP A 65 -9.60 -5.21 21.02
C ASP A 65 -9.56 -6.40 20.04
N SER A 66 -9.00 -6.18 18.86
CA SER A 66 -8.72 -7.24 17.89
C SER A 66 -7.21 -7.46 17.74
N SER A 67 -6.84 -8.67 17.34
CA SER A 67 -5.44 -9.05 17.11
C SER A 67 -4.75 -8.18 16.04
N THR A 68 -5.51 -7.49 15.19
CA THR A 68 -4.98 -6.66 14.10
C THR A 68 -5.03 -5.16 14.38
N MET A 69 -6.01 -4.66 15.16
CA MET A 69 -6.22 -3.22 15.37
C MET A 69 -5.78 -2.70 16.73
N ALA A 70 -5.56 -3.56 17.75
CA ALA A 70 -5.09 -3.13 19.07
C ALA A 70 -3.75 -2.39 19.00
N ALA A 71 -2.92 -2.78 18.04
CA ALA A 71 -1.64 -2.14 17.76
C ALA A 71 -1.74 -0.79 17.03
N ARG A 72 -2.93 -0.42 16.55
CA ARG A 72 -3.18 0.71 15.64
C ARG A 72 -4.44 1.47 16.04
N PRO A 73 -4.50 2.03 17.26
CA PRO A 73 -5.72 2.59 17.82
C PRO A 73 -6.27 3.78 17.03
N VAL A 74 -5.39 4.57 16.39
CA VAL A 74 -5.81 5.75 15.64
C VAL A 74 -6.53 5.33 14.37
N SER A 75 -5.87 4.56 13.52
CA SER A 75 -6.50 4.15 12.26
C SER A 75 -7.57 3.06 12.45
N GLY A 76 -7.44 2.24 13.49
CA GLY A 76 -8.48 1.32 13.94
C GLY A 76 -9.76 2.05 14.34
N SER A 77 -9.65 3.20 15.01
CA SER A 77 -10.83 4.04 15.30
C SER A 77 -11.49 4.52 14.01
N PHE A 78 -10.72 5.07 13.06
CA PHE A 78 -11.28 5.54 11.78
C PHE A 78 -11.92 4.39 10.97
N THR A 79 -11.25 3.24 10.91
CA THR A 79 -11.76 2.04 10.21
C THR A 79 -13.03 1.52 10.88
N GLY A 80 -13.03 1.42 12.21
CA GLY A 80 -14.21 1.03 12.99
C GLY A 80 -15.36 2.02 12.82
N THR A 81 -15.12 3.33 12.85
CA THR A 81 -16.17 4.33 12.60
C THR A 81 -16.78 4.17 11.21
N LEU A 82 -15.95 3.90 10.20
CA LEU A 82 -16.42 3.66 8.83
C LEU A 82 -17.26 2.38 8.73
N LEU A 83 -16.84 1.29 9.39
CA LEU A 83 -17.61 0.05 9.48
C LEU A 83 -18.94 0.25 10.23
N PHE A 84 -18.93 0.96 11.35
CA PHE A 84 -20.12 1.23 12.15
C PHE A 84 -21.12 2.10 11.37
N ALA A 85 -20.65 3.21 10.80
CA ALA A 85 -21.49 4.16 10.07
C ALA A 85 -22.04 3.55 8.77
N SER A 86 -21.29 2.65 8.13
CA SER A 86 -21.75 1.96 6.92
C SER A 86 -22.80 0.89 7.20
N GLN A 87 -22.93 0.40 8.44
CA GLN A 87 -23.82 -0.71 8.80
C GLN A 87 -23.77 -1.89 7.80
N TYR A 88 -22.57 -2.21 7.29
CA TYR A 88 -22.35 -3.26 6.28
C TYR A 88 -22.89 -2.98 4.89
N ASN A 89 -23.20 -1.73 4.56
CA ASN A 89 -23.38 -1.34 3.18
C ASN A 89 -22.01 -1.39 2.48
N GLU A 90 -21.82 -2.39 1.62
CA GLU A 90 -20.62 -2.59 0.81
C GLU A 90 -20.19 -1.30 0.09
N SER A 91 -21.14 -0.48 -0.36
CA SER A 91 -20.85 0.78 -1.06
C SER A 91 -20.17 1.83 -0.16
N ALA A 92 -20.51 1.85 1.12
CA ALA A 92 -19.91 2.78 2.09
C ALA A 92 -18.56 2.28 2.62
N TYR A 93 -18.30 0.96 2.55
CA TYR A 93 -16.99 0.37 2.86
C TYR A 93 -15.88 0.93 1.93
N TRP A 94 -16.19 1.12 0.65
CA TRP A 94 -15.28 1.70 -0.35
C TRP A 94 -14.86 3.15 -0.09
N LEU A 95 -15.51 3.88 0.82
CA LEU A 95 -15.07 5.21 1.24
C LEU A 95 -13.65 5.20 1.83
N GLY A 96 -13.18 4.07 2.37
CA GLY A 96 -11.80 3.95 2.84
C GLY A 96 -10.75 4.15 1.76
N LEU A 97 -11.07 3.87 0.48
CA LEU A 97 -10.16 4.11 -0.64
C LEU A 97 -9.91 5.62 -0.87
N PHE A 98 -10.79 6.50 -0.40
CA PHE A 98 -10.64 7.96 -0.53
C PHE A 98 -9.41 8.50 0.21
N PHE A 99 -8.92 7.78 1.22
CA PHE A 99 -7.73 8.20 1.96
C PHE A 99 -6.45 8.07 1.14
N PHE A 100 -6.41 7.24 0.10
CA PHE A 100 -5.27 7.21 -0.82
C PHE A 100 -5.15 8.53 -1.61
N PRO A 101 -6.17 9.03 -2.34
CA PRO A 101 -6.17 10.38 -2.91
C PRO A 101 -5.86 11.48 -1.89
N LEU A 102 -6.39 11.40 -0.67
CA LEU A 102 -6.10 12.37 0.38
C LEU A 102 -4.62 12.36 0.77
N SER A 103 -3.99 11.19 0.86
CA SER A 103 -2.55 11.08 1.10
C SER A 103 -1.73 11.71 -0.03
N LEU A 104 -2.14 11.56 -1.29
CA LEU A 104 -1.50 12.20 -2.44
C LEU A 104 -1.57 13.72 -2.36
N LEU A 105 -2.70 14.27 -1.92
CA LEU A 105 -2.88 15.71 -1.72
C LEU A 105 -1.91 16.23 -0.65
N VAL A 106 -1.80 15.55 0.49
CA VAL A 106 -0.90 15.97 1.58
C VAL A 106 0.57 15.84 1.15
N ILE A 107 0.95 14.78 0.43
CA ILE A 107 2.28 14.62 -0.17
C ILE A 107 2.57 15.78 -1.12
N TYR A 108 1.63 16.12 -2.01
CA TYR A 108 1.76 17.23 -2.95
C TYR A 108 1.95 18.57 -2.21
N ILE A 109 1.14 18.84 -1.18
CA ILE A 109 1.19 20.08 -0.37
C ILE A 109 2.56 20.22 0.31
N LEU A 110 3.06 19.16 0.94
CA LEU A 110 4.39 19.18 1.56
C LEU A 110 5.49 19.33 0.50
N ALA A 111 5.41 18.55 -0.58
CA ALA A 111 6.41 18.53 -1.62
C ALA A 111 6.53 19.89 -2.32
N GLN A 112 5.42 20.59 -2.63
CA GLN A 112 5.47 21.91 -3.27
C GLN A 112 5.97 23.03 -2.34
N LYS A 113 5.87 22.84 -1.02
CA LYS A 113 6.39 23.79 -0.02
C LYS A 113 7.90 23.65 0.13
N ILE A 114 8.39 22.44 -0.05
CA ILE A 114 9.82 22.18 -0.09
C ILE A 114 10.28 22.52 -1.51
N LEU A 115 9.96 21.70 -2.50
CA LEU A 115 10.43 21.70 -3.89
C LEU A 115 9.64 22.62 -4.82
N SER A 116 10.03 22.65 -6.11
CA SER A 116 9.25 23.33 -7.13
C SER A 116 7.95 22.57 -7.44
N VAL A 117 6.94 23.29 -7.94
CA VAL A 117 5.62 22.71 -8.31
C VAL A 117 5.78 21.54 -9.28
N GLN A 118 6.69 21.65 -10.25
CA GLN A 118 6.96 20.60 -11.23
C GLN A 118 7.43 19.29 -10.55
N LEU A 119 8.36 19.39 -9.61
CA LEU A 119 8.88 18.24 -8.87
C LEU A 119 7.84 17.66 -7.92
N ALA A 120 7.04 18.51 -7.28
CA ALA A 120 5.94 18.06 -6.43
C ALA A 120 4.95 17.21 -7.23
N SER A 121 4.54 17.67 -8.42
CA SER A 121 3.67 16.89 -9.31
C SER A 121 4.31 15.57 -9.76
N LEU A 122 5.61 15.56 -10.06
CA LEU A 122 6.33 14.31 -10.41
C LEU A 122 6.39 13.32 -9.24
N ILE A 123 6.71 13.79 -8.02
CA ILE A 123 6.73 12.95 -6.81
C ILE A 123 5.35 12.36 -6.55
N THR A 124 4.30 13.19 -6.62
CA THR A 124 2.92 12.72 -6.42
C THR A 124 2.51 11.70 -7.47
N LEU A 125 2.85 11.91 -8.74
CA LEU A 125 2.59 10.94 -9.82
C LEU A 125 3.33 9.63 -9.55
N LEU A 126 4.66 9.66 -9.36
CA LEU A 126 5.45 8.44 -9.16
C LEU A 126 5.07 7.71 -7.86
N TYR A 127 4.68 8.43 -6.81
CA TYR A 127 4.10 7.80 -5.62
C TYR A 127 2.77 7.14 -5.94
N ALA A 128 1.88 7.80 -6.69
CA ALA A 128 0.59 7.24 -7.06
C ALA A 128 0.70 5.96 -7.89
N CYS A 129 1.71 5.83 -8.76
CA CYS A 129 1.91 4.65 -9.60
C CYS A 129 3.08 3.72 -9.18
N SER A 130 3.66 3.93 -8.00
CA SER A 130 4.75 3.08 -7.50
C SER A 130 4.32 1.63 -7.33
N MET A 131 5.19 0.71 -7.76
CA MET A 131 5.01 -0.73 -7.54
C MET A 131 5.31 -1.18 -6.09
N ILE A 132 5.96 -0.30 -5.31
CA ILE A 132 6.19 -0.53 -3.88
C ILE A 132 4.94 -0.12 -3.12
N GLY A 133 4.44 -0.98 -2.24
CA GLY A 133 3.25 -0.77 -1.43
C GLY A 133 1.96 -0.72 -2.25
N THR A 134 1.82 -1.47 -3.35
CA THR A 134 0.63 -1.41 -4.22
C THR A 134 -0.67 -1.65 -3.48
N SER A 135 -0.70 -2.58 -2.52
CA SER A 135 -1.89 -2.86 -1.68
C SER A 135 -2.45 -1.61 -0.98
N ILE A 136 -1.64 -0.58 -0.75
CA ILE A 136 -2.05 0.69 -0.11
C ILE A 136 -3.09 1.45 -0.94
N GLN A 137 -3.09 1.24 -2.25
CA GLN A 137 -4.02 1.87 -3.19
C GLN A 137 -5.30 1.07 -3.37
N PHE A 138 -5.25 -0.26 -3.22
CA PHE A 138 -6.30 -1.16 -3.68
C PHE A 138 -7.11 -1.81 -2.56
N SER A 139 -6.63 -1.78 -1.31
CA SER A 139 -7.31 -2.39 -0.16
C SER A 139 -7.80 -1.33 0.83
N ILE A 140 -9.02 -1.52 1.35
CA ILE A 140 -9.66 -0.58 2.27
C ILE A 140 -9.01 -0.62 3.64
N ILE A 141 -8.62 -1.79 4.15
CA ILE A 141 -7.88 -1.90 5.42
C ILE A 141 -6.54 -1.13 5.37
N MET A 142 -6.03 -0.84 4.17
CA MET A 142 -4.82 -0.03 4.00
C MET A 142 -5.04 1.47 4.17
N LEU A 143 -6.27 1.89 4.49
CA LEU A 143 -6.55 3.15 5.18
C LEU A 143 -5.53 3.45 6.27
N ASN A 144 -5.13 2.43 7.04
CA ASN A 144 -4.09 2.50 8.06
C ASN A 144 -2.80 3.15 7.55
N SER A 145 -2.29 2.66 6.42
CA SER A 145 -1.05 3.20 5.81
C SER A 145 -1.26 4.58 5.21
N ASN A 146 -2.44 4.87 4.67
CA ASN A 146 -2.77 6.18 4.12
C ASN A 146 -2.85 7.25 5.22
N LEU A 147 -3.53 6.96 6.34
CA LEU A 147 -3.56 7.81 7.53
C LEU A 147 -2.17 8.01 8.13
N ALA A 148 -1.38 6.93 8.24
CA ALA A 148 -0.02 7.02 8.72
C ALA A 148 0.83 7.96 7.84
N THR A 149 0.68 7.88 6.52
CA THR A 149 1.35 8.77 5.57
C THR A 149 0.91 10.22 5.72
N ILE A 150 -0.40 10.47 5.84
CA ILE A 150 -0.97 11.81 6.05
C ILE A 150 -0.38 12.44 7.32
N PHE A 151 -0.49 11.76 8.46
CA PHE A 151 0.01 12.26 9.73
C PHE A 151 1.53 12.43 9.73
N PHE A 152 2.27 11.52 9.09
CA PHE A 152 3.72 11.65 8.92
C PHE A 152 4.09 12.91 8.13
N CYS A 153 3.48 13.13 6.96
CA CYS A 153 3.74 14.32 6.15
C CYS A 153 3.35 15.62 6.87
N LEU A 154 2.22 15.63 7.57
CA LEU A 154 1.80 16.78 8.38
C LEU A 154 2.78 17.02 9.54
N SER A 155 3.30 15.97 10.17
CA SER A 155 4.31 16.10 11.22
C SER A 155 5.57 16.79 10.70
N ILE A 156 6.08 16.37 9.53
CA ILE A 156 7.23 17.01 8.87
C ILE A 156 6.91 18.46 8.49
N TYR A 157 5.71 18.73 7.97
CA TYR A 157 5.28 20.09 7.63
C TYR A 157 5.33 21.02 8.84
N ILE A 158 4.72 20.60 9.96
CA ILE A 158 4.67 21.37 11.19
C ILE A 158 6.05 21.55 11.82
N LEU A 159 6.88 20.50 11.80
CA LEU A 159 8.25 20.54 12.29
C LEU A 159 9.09 21.55 11.51
N TYR A 160 9.04 21.48 10.18
CA TYR A 160 9.94 22.23 9.31
C TYR A 160 9.52 23.70 9.14
N PHE A 161 8.22 23.96 8.95
CA PHE A 161 7.72 25.30 8.62
C PHE A 161 7.21 26.08 9.84
N HIS A 162 6.57 25.40 10.80
CA HIS A 162 6.02 26.05 12.00
C HIS A 162 6.92 25.92 13.21
N LYS A 163 7.95 25.06 13.15
CA LYS A 163 8.90 24.79 14.24
C LYS A 163 8.23 24.38 15.56
N ASN A 164 7.01 23.82 15.48
CA ASN A 164 6.23 23.40 16.64
C ASN A 164 6.46 21.90 16.89
N ILE A 165 7.29 21.61 17.90
CA ILE A 165 7.69 20.24 18.24
C ILE A 165 6.57 19.45 18.88
N PHE A 166 5.75 20.09 19.70
CA PHE A 166 4.68 19.39 20.40
C PHE A 166 3.64 18.85 19.40
N LEU A 167 3.17 19.73 18.50
CA LEU A 167 2.20 19.33 17.48
C LEU A 167 2.80 18.35 16.47
N SER A 168 4.06 18.54 16.06
CA SER A 168 4.77 17.56 15.23
C SER A 168 4.89 16.20 15.93
N SER A 169 5.21 16.17 17.23
CA SER A 169 5.29 14.94 18.02
C SER A 169 3.94 14.22 18.05
N LEU A 170 2.85 14.95 18.31
CA LEU A 170 1.49 14.40 18.34
C LEU A 170 1.11 13.79 16.98
N LEU A 171 1.38 14.48 15.88
CA LEU A 171 1.13 13.97 14.53
C LEU A 171 2.01 12.76 14.21
N PHE A 172 3.26 12.74 14.66
CA PHE A 172 4.13 11.58 14.45
C PHE A 172 3.65 10.36 15.26
N ILE A 173 3.22 10.55 16.50
CA ILE A 173 2.58 9.51 17.32
C ILE A 173 1.33 8.99 16.62
N ALA A 174 0.47 9.88 16.12
CA ALA A 174 -0.73 9.51 15.38
C ALA A 174 -0.39 8.70 14.11
N SER A 175 0.72 9.01 13.44
CA SER A 175 1.24 8.23 12.32
C SER A 175 1.63 6.80 12.74
N VAL A 176 2.42 6.66 13.81
CA VAL A 176 2.85 5.34 14.32
C VAL A 176 1.67 4.52 14.84
N PHE A 177 0.70 5.15 15.50
CA PHE A 177 -0.54 4.51 15.94
C PHE A 177 -1.57 4.29 14.82
N SER A 178 -1.30 4.77 13.61
CA SER A 178 -2.04 4.37 12.40
C SER A 178 -1.35 3.19 11.73
N TYR A 179 -0.03 3.21 11.65
CA TYR A 179 0.74 2.07 11.17
C TYR A 179 2.18 2.12 11.68
N GLU A 180 2.58 1.08 12.41
CA GLU A 180 3.86 1.00 13.10
C GLU A 180 5.08 1.04 12.18
N ILE A 181 4.91 0.77 10.87
CA ILE A 181 6.00 0.82 9.88
C ILE A 181 6.65 2.21 9.75
N PHE A 182 5.99 3.26 10.24
CA PHE A 182 6.54 4.63 10.25
C PHE A 182 7.42 4.91 11.48
N LEU A 183 7.43 4.05 12.51
CA LEU A 183 8.21 4.26 13.74
C LEU A 183 9.70 4.52 13.49
N PRO A 184 10.40 3.78 12.60
CA PRO A 184 11.81 4.05 12.33
C PRO A 184 12.09 5.44 11.74
N LEU A 185 11.09 6.11 11.17
CA LEU A 185 11.25 7.47 10.64
C LEU A 185 11.31 8.54 11.73
N LEU A 186 11.29 8.14 13.01
CA LEU A 186 11.73 8.96 14.14
C LEU A 186 13.12 9.56 13.87
N PHE A 187 14.06 8.75 13.37
CA PHE A 187 15.43 9.20 13.08
C PHE A 187 15.47 10.33 12.05
N LEU A 188 14.56 10.33 11.08
CA LEU A 188 14.45 11.42 10.12
C LEU A 188 13.98 12.73 10.79
N HIS A 189 13.02 12.67 11.72
CA HIS A 189 12.62 13.85 12.49
C HIS A 189 13.79 14.40 13.31
N LEU A 190 14.55 13.52 13.97
CA LEU A 190 15.72 13.91 14.76
C LEU A 190 16.80 14.57 13.91
N PHE A 191 17.00 14.07 12.68
CA PHE A 191 17.90 14.68 11.72
C PHE A 191 17.46 16.09 11.31
N LEU A 192 16.17 16.32 11.12
CA LEU A 192 15.61 17.62 10.71
C LEU A 192 15.61 18.67 11.84
N ILE A 193 15.47 18.26 13.10
CA ILE A 193 15.58 19.16 14.25
C ILE A 193 17.05 19.54 14.43
N LYS A 194 17.38 20.84 14.48
CA LYS A 194 18.77 21.29 14.66
C LYS A 194 19.20 21.44 16.12
N GLU A 195 18.29 21.84 17.00
CA GLU A 195 18.58 22.14 18.40
C GLU A 195 18.52 20.88 19.28
N ASN A 196 19.56 20.63 20.08
CA ASN A 196 19.65 19.42 20.91
C ASN A 196 18.53 19.30 21.95
N LYS A 197 18.20 20.40 22.66
CA LYS A 197 17.09 20.40 23.64
C LYS A 197 15.78 19.96 22.99
N LYS A 198 15.48 20.53 21.82
CA LYS A 198 14.31 20.23 21.00
C LYS A 198 14.28 18.76 20.53
N ARG A 199 15.43 18.19 20.16
CA ARG A 199 15.55 16.75 19.82
C ARG A 199 15.19 15.88 21.02
N ILE A 200 15.75 16.17 22.18
CA ILE A 200 15.50 15.42 23.42
C ILE A 200 14.01 15.50 23.78
N THR A 201 13.40 16.68 23.72
CA THR A 201 11.95 16.86 23.94
C THR A 201 11.12 16.02 22.97
N PHE A 202 11.45 16.04 21.67
CA PHE A 202 10.74 15.22 20.67
C PHE A 202 10.85 13.72 20.99
N ILE A 203 12.04 13.24 21.36
CA ILE A 203 12.26 11.84 21.74
C ILE A 203 11.42 11.46 22.96
N ILE A 204 11.48 12.25 24.03
CA ILE A 204 10.77 11.94 25.28
C ILE A 204 9.26 11.87 25.03
N ILE A 205 8.70 12.84 24.30
CA ILE A 205 7.26 12.86 24.01
C ILE A 205 6.89 11.66 23.13
N THR A 206 7.58 11.45 22.02
CA THR A 206 7.22 10.42 21.04
C THR A 206 7.44 9.02 21.58
N LEU A 207 8.67 8.67 21.99
CA LEU A 207 8.95 7.34 22.52
C LEU A 207 8.29 7.10 23.87
N GLY A 208 8.19 8.11 24.74
CA GLY A 208 7.50 7.98 26.02
C GLY A 208 6.03 7.56 25.83
N ILE A 209 5.28 8.28 24.98
CA ILE A 209 3.87 7.95 24.71
C ILE A 209 3.75 6.60 24.01
N ILE A 210 4.60 6.30 23.02
CA ILE A 210 4.56 5.02 22.30
C ILE A 210 4.85 3.85 23.24
N ILE A 211 5.87 3.95 24.10
CA ILE A 211 6.23 2.89 25.05
C ILE A 211 5.13 2.70 26.10
N ILE A 212 4.62 3.79 26.69
CA ILE A 212 3.51 3.73 27.65
C ILE A 212 2.30 3.05 27.01
N PHE A 213 1.95 3.42 25.78
CA PHE A 213 0.86 2.78 25.07
C PHE A 213 1.13 1.30 24.83
N ARG A 214 2.27 0.95 24.22
CA ARG A 214 2.60 -0.43 23.81
C ARG A 214 2.77 -1.40 24.98
N LYS A 215 3.38 -0.94 26.08
CA LYS A 215 3.78 -1.81 27.20
C LYS A 215 2.83 -1.77 28.38
N ILE A 216 2.02 -0.73 28.52
CA ILE A 216 1.11 -0.56 29.65
C ILE A 216 -0.34 -0.56 29.16
N ILE A 217 -0.72 0.42 28.33
CA ILE A 217 -2.13 0.63 27.97
C ILE A 217 -2.67 -0.53 27.12
N GLN A 218 -1.95 -0.88 26.04
CA GLN A 218 -2.37 -1.90 25.10
C GLN A 218 -2.62 -3.26 25.77
N PRO A 219 -1.70 -3.85 26.55
CA PRO A 219 -1.94 -5.15 27.19
C PRO A 219 -2.97 -5.11 28.33
N VAL A 220 -3.19 -3.96 28.97
CA VAL A 220 -4.19 -3.83 30.05
C VAL A 220 -5.61 -3.65 29.50
N ILE A 221 -5.75 -2.89 28.41
CA ILE A 221 -7.06 -2.54 27.84
C ILE A 221 -7.50 -3.53 26.76
N PHE A 222 -6.57 -4.07 25.98
CA PHE A 222 -6.87 -4.95 24.85
C PHE A 222 -6.42 -6.39 25.12
N VAL A 223 -7.33 -7.18 25.67
CA VAL A 223 -7.11 -8.58 26.09
C VAL A 223 -6.72 -9.47 24.92
N ASN A 224 -7.29 -9.22 23.73
CA ASN A 224 -7.04 -10.01 22.53
C ASN A 224 -5.89 -9.45 21.67
N SER A 225 -5.10 -8.52 22.21
CA SER A 225 -4.04 -7.87 21.46
C SER A 225 -2.91 -8.85 21.10
N TYR A 226 -2.48 -8.79 19.84
CA TYR A 226 -1.34 -9.57 19.36
C TYR A 226 -0.09 -8.70 19.30
N GLN A 227 0.98 -9.14 19.96
CA GLN A 227 2.28 -8.46 19.91
C GLN A 227 3.02 -8.85 18.62
N ARG A 228 3.18 -7.89 17.71
CA ARG A 228 3.90 -8.06 16.44
C ARG A 228 5.41 -7.82 16.55
N ASP A 229 5.83 -7.21 17.66
CA ASP A 229 7.21 -6.85 17.93
C ASP A 229 8.01 -8.11 18.25
N GLU A 230 9.16 -8.29 17.60
CA GLU A 230 10.03 -9.45 17.79
C GLU A 230 11.45 -9.01 18.19
N ILE A 231 11.52 -8.12 19.19
CA ILE A 231 12.76 -7.49 19.67
C ILE A 231 13.79 -8.56 20.08
N ASP A 232 13.34 -9.65 20.69
CA ASP A 232 14.21 -10.74 21.15
C ASP A 232 14.93 -11.48 20.02
N LYS A 233 14.44 -11.34 18.78
CA LYS A 233 15.00 -11.99 17.58
C LYS A 233 15.91 -11.07 16.77
N VAL A 234 16.15 -9.82 17.20
CA VAL A 234 16.98 -8.84 16.48
C VAL A 234 18.44 -9.30 16.38
N PHE A 235 18.96 -10.00 17.40
CA PHE A 235 20.32 -10.53 17.42
C PHE A 235 20.45 -11.92 16.80
N ASN A 236 19.35 -12.49 16.27
CA ASN A 236 19.42 -13.77 15.57
C ASN A 236 20.06 -13.58 14.19
N LEU A 237 21.34 -13.94 14.09
CA LEU A 237 22.14 -13.76 12.87
C LEU A 237 21.50 -14.40 11.63
N LYS A 238 20.89 -15.59 11.76
CA LYS A 238 20.21 -16.26 10.62
C LYS A 238 19.05 -15.41 10.09
N ARG A 239 18.25 -14.85 11.00
CA ARG A 239 17.13 -13.98 10.66
C ARG A 239 17.61 -12.67 10.03
N VAL A 240 18.62 -12.03 10.61
CA VAL A 240 19.19 -10.77 10.08
C VAL A 240 19.67 -10.99 8.64
N ILE A 241 20.46 -12.05 8.40
CA ILE A 241 20.92 -12.42 7.06
C ILE A 241 19.73 -12.65 6.12
N GLN A 242 18.70 -13.38 6.56
CA GLN A 242 17.52 -13.64 5.75
C GLN A 242 16.78 -12.35 5.37
N ILE A 243 16.56 -11.42 6.31
CA ILE A 243 15.92 -10.13 6.05
C ILE A 243 16.76 -9.29 5.11
N SER A 244 18.08 -9.26 5.28
CA SER A 244 18.99 -8.56 4.37
C SER A 244 18.94 -9.14 2.95
N LEU A 245 18.92 -10.47 2.80
CA LEU A 245 18.78 -11.14 1.51
C LEU A 245 17.44 -10.82 0.84
N TYR A 246 16.34 -10.84 1.59
CA TYR A 246 15.02 -10.48 1.07
C TYR A 246 14.92 -8.99 0.71
N SER A 247 15.54 -8.11 1.49
CA SER A 247 15.64 -6.68 1.18
C SER A 247 16.43 -6.44 -0.11
N ALA A 248 17.57 -7.10 -0.28
CA ALA A 248 18.35 -7.03 -1.51
C ALA A 248 17.56 -7.59 -2.71
N LYS A 249 16.93 -8.76 -2.53
CA LYS A 249 16.09 -9.39 -3.54
C LYS A 249 14.94 -8.47 -4.00
N LEU A 250 14.33 -7.74 -3.06
CA LEU A 250 13.27 -6.78 -3.35
C LEU A 250 13.75 -5.72 -4.35
N PHE A 251 14.85 -5.03 -4.05
CA PHE A 251 15.34 -3.92 -4.88
C PHE A 251 16.02 -4.37 -6.18
N PHE A 252 16.75 -5.48 -6.17
CA PHE A 252 17.57 -5.90 -7.32
C PHE A 252 16.92 -6.93 -8.24
N ARG A 253 15.83 -7.58 -7.81
CA ARG A 253 15.19 -8.64 -8.60
C ARG A 253 13.68 -8.46 -8.70
N ASP A 254 13.00 -8.33 -7.57
CA ASP A 254 11.55 -8.41 -7.55
C ASP A 254 10.90 -7.18 -8.22
N ILE A 255 11.48 -5.98 -8.06
CA ILE A 255 11.10 -4.76 -8.81
C ILE A 255 11.15 -4.99 -10.33
N PHE A 256 12.25 -5.52 -10.85
CA PHE A 256 12.42 -5.75 -12.29
C PHE A 256 11.52 -6.88 -12.80
N SER A 257 11.36 -7.95 -12.01
CA SER A 257 10.40 -9.00 -12.33
C SER A 257 8.97 -8.48 -12.39
N GLY A 258 8.60 -7.56 -11.50
CA GLY A 258 7.32 -6.87 -11.50
C GLY A 258 7.10 -6.07 -12.78
N ILE A 259 8.05 -5.17 -13.09
CA ILE A 259 8.03 -4.38 -14.33
C ILE A 259 7.90 -5.28 -15.56
N PHE A 260 8.70 -6.34 -15.65
CA PHE A 260 8.67 -7.25 -16.81
C PHE A 260 7.31 -7.92 -16.98
N LYS A 261 6.72 -8.43 -15.89
CA LYS A 261 5.38 -9.04 -15.91
C LYS A 261 4.30 -8.03 -16.30
N SER A 262 4.37 -6.83 -15.74
CA SER A 262 3.42 -5.76 -16.07
C SER A 262 3.52 -5.30 -17.51
N ILE A 263 4.75 -5.08 -18.00
CA ILE A 263 4.96 -4.74 -19.41
C ILE A 263 4.41 -5.88 -20.27
N SER A 264 4.68 -7.14 -19.97
CA SER A 264 4.11 -8.26 -20.74
C SER A 264 2.57 -8.26 -20.80
N ASN A 265 1.91 -7.68 -19.80
CA ASN A 265 0.46 -7.48 -19.75
C ASN A 265 -0.04 -6.20 -20.46
N TYR A 266 0.83 -5.44 -21.15
CA TYR A 266 0.46 -4.17 -21.79
C TYR A 266 -0.70 -4.30 -22.78
N LYS A 267 -0.85 -5.47 -23.40
CA LYS A 267 -1.92 -5.77 -24.38
C LYS A 267 -3.32 -5.77 -23.77
N LYS A 268 -3.43 -5.84 -22.44
CA LYS A 268 -4.70 -5.83 -21.70
C LYS A 268 -5.18 -4.42 -21.35
N LEU A 269 -4.41 -3.38 -21.71
CA LEU A 269 -4.83 -2.00 -21.47
C LEU A 269 -5.98 -1.64 -22.42
N ASN A 270 -7.03 -1.05 -21.85
CA ASN A 270 -8.12 -0.50 -22.64
C ASN A 270 -7.72 0.85 -23.29
N PHE A 271 -8.54 1.33 -24.21
CA PHE A 271 -8.26 2.56 -24.97
C PHE A 271 -8.05 3.79 -24.08
N PHE A 272 -8.84 3.94 -23.01
CA PHE A 272 -8.71 5.06 -22.07
C PHE A 272 -7.41 4.99 -21.27
N GLU A 273 -7.01 3.81 -20.83
CA GLU A 273 -5.72 3.57 -20.16
C GLU A 273 -4.53 3.92 -21.05
N TRP A 274 -4.60 3.57 -22.34
CA TRP A 274 -3.60 3.98 -23.33
C TRP A 274 -3.49 5.49 -23.47
N ILE A 275 -4.62 6.19 -23.53
CA ILE A 275 -4.65 7.67 -23.57
C ILE A 275 -3.90 8.24 -22.37
N LEU A 276 -4.19 7.74 -21.15
CA LEU A 276 -3.52 8.22 -19.93
C LEU A 276 -2.01 7.93 -19.94
N VAL A 277 -1.61 6.72 -20.33
CA VAL A 277 -0.19 6.29 -20.40
C VAL A 277 0.60 7.05 -21.47
N ILE A 278 -0.05 7.65 -22.46
CA ILE A 278 0.62 8.49 -23.47
C ILE A 278 0.62 9.97 -23.05
N ILE A 279 -0.53 10.51 -22.62
CA ILE A 279 -0.69 11.93 -22.31
C ILE A 279 0.14 12.32 -21.08
N VAL A 280 0.04 11.57 -19.99
CA VAL A 280 0.71 11.94 -18.72
C VAL A 280 2.23 11.99 -18.88
N PRO A 281 2.90 10.96 -19.42
CA PRO A 281 4.33 11.01 -19.72
C PRO A 281 4.74 12.10 -20.71
N SER A 282 3.91 12.37 -21.72
CA SER A 282 4.16 13.47 -22.68
C SER A 282 4.16 14.83 -21.98
N LEU A 283 3.23 15.05 -21.04
CA LEU A 283 3.20 16.26 -20.21
C LEU A 283 4.43 16.34 -19.31
N VAL A 284 4.83 15.23 -18.67
CA VAL A 284 6.07 15.15 -17.88
C VAL A 284 7.28 15.56 -18.72
N TYR A 285 7.42 15.02 -19.93
CA TYR A 285 8.51 15.41 -20.84
C TYR A 285 8.49 16.92 -21.15
N LYS A 286 7.34 17.48 -21.54
CA LYS A 286 7.19 18.90 -21.89
C LYS A 286 7.47 19.84 -20.72
N ILE A 287 7.19 19.41 -19.50
CA ILE A 287 7.47 20.17 -18.28
C ILE A 287 8.98 20.22 -17.99
N PHE A 288 9.68 19.10 -18.21
CA PHE A 288 11.05 18.92 -17.75
C PHE A 288 12.12 19.13 -18.84
N CYS A 289 11.75 19.18 -20.12
CA CYS A 289 12.71 19.28 -21.23
C CYS A 289 13.62 20.52 -21.15
N ASP A 290 13.09 21.61 -20.57
CA ASP A 290 13.80 22.88 -20.37
C ASP A 290 13.98 23.23 -18.88
N TYR A 291 13.81 22.25 -17.98
CA TYR A 291 13.96 22.47 -16.54
C TYR A 291 15.43 22.61 -16.15
N ASP A 292 15.76 23.65 -15.38
CA ASP A 292 17.13 23.87 -14.91
C ASP A 292 17.48 22.96 -13.71
N PHE A 293 17.95 21.76 -14.03
CA PHE A 293 18.41 20.79 -13.04
C PHE A 293 19.73 21.20 -12.37
N LYS A 294 20.61 21.91 -13.09
CA LYS A 294 21.98 22.21 -12.64
C LYS A 294 21.98 23.18 -11.46
N SER A 295 21.14 24.23 -11.49
CA SER A 295 21.08 25.20 -10.39
C SER A 295 20.61 24.61 -9.07
N GLN A 296 19.91 23.47 -9.09
CA GLN A 296 19.35 22.81 -7.91
C GLN A 296 20.18 21.63 -7.39
N ARG A 297 21.40 21.41 -7.90
CA ARG A 297 22.25 20.26 -7.54
C ARG A 297 22.39 20.05 -6.02
N LYS A 298 22.83 21.07 -5.27
CA LYS A 298 23.03 20.98 -3.80
C LYS A 298 21.77 20.55 -3.05
N ARG A 299 20.60 20.92 -3.60
CA ARG A 299 19.31 20.56 -3.03
C ARG A 299 19.01 19.07 -3.27
N PHE A 300 19.27 18.57 -4.47
CA PHE A 300 19.11 17.16 -4.80
C PHE A 300 20.10 16.26 -4.06
N GLU A 301 21.33 16.72 -3.79
CA GLU A 301 22.30 15.98 -2.96
C GLU A 301 21.74 15.73 -1.54
N LYS A 302 21.12 16.75 -0.93
CA LYS A 302 20.45 16.61 0.37
C LYS A 302 19.25 15.66 0.31
N LEU A 303 18.41 15.78 -0.71
CA LEU A 303 17.24 14.91 -0.87
C LEU A 303 17.64 13.45 -1.12
N PHE A 304 18.69 13.23 -1.90
CA PHE A 304 19.25 11.90 -2.12
C PHE A 304 19.71 11.28 -0.81
N LEU A 305 20.48 12.01 0.00
CA LEU A 305 20.93 11.52 1.30
C LEU A 305 19.76 11.25 2.25
N ILE A 306 18.82 12.19 2.35
CA ILE A 306 17.63 12.05 3.21
C ILE A 306 16.79 10.84 2.79
N SER A 307 16.53 10.67 1.50
CA SER A 307 15.73 9.55 0.99
C SER A 307 16.44 8.22 1.16
N ALA A 308 17.75 8.15 0.92
CA ALA A 308 18.54 6.93 1.17
C ALA A 308 18.51 6.52 2.64
N ILE A 309 18.75 7.46 3.57
CA ILE A 309 18.67 7.19 5.02
C ILE A 309 17.25 6.76 5.39
N ALA A 310 16.23 7.44 4.89
CA ALA A 310 14.83 7.14 5.20
C ALA A 310 14.37 5.79 4.65
N ILE A 311 14.89 5.32 3.49
CA ILE A 311 14.68 3.96 3.00
C ILE A 311 15.29 2.95 3.97
N VAL A 312 16.55 3.15 4.40
CA VAL A 312 17.21 2.26 5.36
C VAL A 312 16.46 2.23 6.70
N CYS A 313 16.03 3.38 7.21
CA CYS A 313 15.18 3.46 8.39
C CYS A 313 13.86 2.72 8.16
N GLY A 314 13.14 2.98 7.06
CA GLY A 314 11.89 2.28 6.75
C GLY A 314 12.04 0.77 6.67
N MET A 315 13.16 0.28 6.12
CA MET A 315 13.47 -1.15 6.06
C MET A 315 13.84 -1.76 7.42
N SER A 316 14.26 -0.95 8.41
CA SER A 316 14.65 -1.48 9.71
C SER A 316 13.47 -2.08 10.47
N ILE A 317 12.22 -1.71 10.15
CA ILE A 317 11.02 -2.30 10.77
C ILE A 317 11.00 -3.83 10.63
N PHE A 318 11.51 -4.38 9.54
CA PHE A 318 11.53 -5.82 9.29
C PHE A 318 12.46 -6.57 10.27
N LEU A 319 13.47 -5.88 10.82
CA LEU A 319 14.35 -6.45 11.87
C LEU A 319 13.64 -6.56 13.22
N PHE A 320 12.73 -5.60 13.51
CA PHE A 320 12.07 -5.47 14.80
C PHE A 320 10.67 -6.09 14.86
N SER A 321 10.18 -6.64 13.75
CA SER A 321 8.81 -7.16 13.63
C SER A 321 8.77 -8.46 12.85
N SER A 322 7.66 -9.20 12.99
CA SER A 322 7.38 -10.42 12.21
C SER A 322 7.19 -10.21 10.70
N TYR A 323 7.28 -8.98 10.20
CA TYR A 323 7.12 -8.69 8.78
C TYR A 323 8.28 -9.20 7.93
N ILE A 324 7.96 -9.56 6.69
CA ILE A 324 8.93 -9.97 5.67
C ILE A 324 8.95 -8.89 4.58
N PRO A 325 10.14 -8.39 4.17
CA PRO A 325 10.22 -7.46 3.05
C PRO A 325 9.96 -8.22 1.74
N THR A 326 8.82 -7.93 1.10
CA THR A 326 8.41 -8.56 -0.15
C THR A 326 7.60 -7.59 -1.02
N LEU A 327 7.81 -7.65 -2.33
CA LEU A 327 6.99 -6.93 -3.32
C LEU A 327 5.74 -7.73 -3.73
N PHE A 328 5.69 -9.02 -3.36
CA PHE A 328 4.64 -9.94 -3.77
C PHE A 328 3.63 -10.20 -2.65
N GLY A 329 2.39 -10.48 -3.05
CA GLY A 329 1.29 -10.77 -2.16
C GLY A 329 0.79 -9.53 -1.43
N PHE A 330 -0.13 -9.77 -0.51
CA PHE A 330 -0.72 -8.70 0.29
C PHE A 330 0.30 -8.02 1.22
N ASP A 331 1.35 -8.75 1.63
CA ASP A 331 2.42 -8.27 2.53
C ASP A 331 3.23 -7.08 1.98
N ASN A 332 3.14 -6.80 0.67
CA ASN A 332 3.69 -5.58 0.06
C ASN A 332 3.20 -4.30 0.78
N ARG A 333 2.03 -4.35 1.44
CA ARG A 333 1.53 -3.26 2.30
C ARG A 333 2.53 -2.72 3.32
N ASN A 334 3.43 -3.55 3.83
CA ASN A 334 4.39 -3.17 4.86
C ASN A 334 5.48 -2.21 4.35
N LEU A 335 5.51 -1.94 3.03
CA LEU A 335 6.48 -1.05 2.39
C LEU A 335 5.99 0.39 2.24
N GLY A 336 4.90 0.80 2.91
CA GLY A 336 4.34 2.16 2.78
C GLY A 336 5.32 3.30 3.04
N ALA A 337 6.12 3.19 4.10
CA ALA A 337 7.20 4.16 4.37
C ALA A 337 8.25 4.17 3.25
N VAL A 338 8.65 2.99 2.77
CA VAL A 338 9.64 2.82 1.70
C VAL A 338 9.12 3.40 0.37
N ARG A 339 7.82 3.26 0.06
CA ARG A 339 7.18 3.80 -1.14
C ARG A 339 7.45 5.29 -1.33
N LEU A 340 7.29 6.09 -0.27
CA LEU A 340 7.49 7.54 -0.32
C LEU A 340 8.95 7.92 -0.58
N PHE A 341 9.89 7.31 0.12
CA PHE A 341 11.30 7.69 -0.01
C PHE A 341 11.96 7.10 -1.24
N PHE A 342 11.48 5.95 -1.73
CA PHE A 342 11.94 5.36 -2.99
C PHE A 342 11.65 6.27 -4.18
N THR A 343 10.49 6.93 -4.24
CA THR A 343 10.16 7.85 -5.34
C THR A 343 11.05 9.10 -5.32
N ILE A 344 11.29 9.67 -4.13
CA ILE A 344 12.22 10.79 -3.95
C ILE A 344 13.65 10.37 -4.30
N PHE A 345 14.05 9.17 -3.92
CA PHE A 345 15.37 8.60 -4.21
C PHE A 345 15.60 8.46 -5.72
N ILE A 346 14.66 7.86 -6.47
CA ILE A 346 14.81 7.72 -7.93
C ILE A 346 14.94 9.09 -8.61
N ILE A 347 14.09 10.05 -8.25
CA ILE A 347 14.11 11.39 -8.86
C ILE A 347 15.45 12.07 -8.57
N SER A 348 15.88 12.08 -7.31
CA SER A 348 17.13 12.73 -6.90
C SER A 348 18.37 12.04 -7.47
N ALA A 349 18.42 10.70 -7.47
CA ALA A 349 19.51 9.93 -8.04
C ALA A 349 19.66 10.17 -9.55
N ALA A 350 18.54 10.17 -10.30
CA ALA A 350 18.55 10.42 -11.74
C ALA A 350 19.09 11.82 -12.08
N ILE A 351 18.66 12.84 -11.33
CA ILE A 351 19.13 14.22 -11.54
C ILE A 351 20.61 14.34 -11.19
N LEU A 352 21.05 13.78 -10.06
CA LEU A 352 22.45 13.86 -9.64
C LEU A 352 23.37 13.13 -10.62
N LEU A 353 22.98 11.96 -11.10
CA LEU A 353 23.73 11.22 -12.11
C LEU A 353 23.81 12.02 -13.42
N ALA A 354 22.69 12.57 -13.87
CA ALA A 354 22.66 13.37 -15.09
C ALA A 354 23.53 14.63 -15.00
N VAL A 355 23.47 15.36 -13.88
CA VAL A 355 24.31 16.54 -13.65
C VAL A 355 25.79 16.15 -13.56
N LYS A 356 26.13 15.01 -12.93
CA LYS A 356 27.51 14.52 -12.82
C LYS A 356 28.11 14.13 -14.17
N VAL A 357 27.31 13.54 -15.06
CA VAL A 357 27.74 13.06 -16.39
C VAL A 357 27.48 14.12 -17.49
N ASN A 358 27.06 15.33 -17.13
CA ASN A 358 26.73 16.42 -18.07
C ASN A 358 25.68 16.05 -19.14
N ILE A 359 24.70 15.22 -18.76
CA ILE A 359 23.57 14.84 -19.62
C ILE A 359 22.62 16.04 -19.79
N GLY A 360 22.11 16.26 -21.01
CA GLY A 360 21.18 17.36 -21.32
C GLY A 360 19.79 17.18 -20.71
N ASN A 361 19.11 18.30 -20.40
CA ASN A 361 17.79 18.32 -19.75
C ASN A 361 16.73 17.47 -20.47
N LYS A 362 16.75 17.44 -21.81
CA LYS A 362 15.84 16.62 -22.63
C LYS A 362 15.96 15.12 -22.31
N VAL A 363 17.18 14.61 -22.10
CA VAL A 363 17.39 13.19 -21.77
C VAL A 363 16.87 12.87 -20.37
N VAL A 364 17.09 13.76 -19.40
CA VAL A 364 16.52 13.62 -18.05
C VAL A 364 14.99 13.65 -18.09
N ALA A 365 14.41 14.55 -18.88
CA ALA A 365 12.98 14.63 -19.08
C ALA A 365 12.43 13.35 -19.74
N SER A 366 13.12 12.79 -20.73
CA SER A 366 12.78 11.50 -21.34
C SER A 366 12.83 10.37 -20.32
N PHE A 367 13.86 10.32 -19.46
CA PHE A 367 13.94 9.33 -18.38
C PHE A 367 12.74 9.43 -17.42
N PHE A 368 12.33 10.64 -17.02
CA PHE A 368 11.15 10.83 -16.17
C PHE A 368 9.85 10.46 -16.87
N ALA A 369 9.70 10.79 -18.15
CA ALA A 369 8.54 10.38 -18.94
C ALA A 369 8.46 8.85 -19.04
N ILE A 370 9.57 8.18 -19.40
CA ILE A 370 9.63 6.71 -19.49
C ILE A 370 9.35 6.08 -18.12
N SER A 371 9.93 6.61 -17.04
CA SER A 371 9.66 6.12 -15.68
C SER A 371 8.18 6.24 -15.31
N ALA A 372 7.56 7.38 -15.63
CA ALA A 372 6.13 7.58 -15.44
C ALA A 372 5.29 6.59 -16.27
N SER A 373 5.62 6.38 -17.54
CA SER A 373 4.95 5.37 -18.40
C SER A 373 5.04 3.97 -17.79
N VAL A 374 6.25 3.53 -17.43
CA VAL A 374 6.49 2.19 -16.88
C VAL A 374 5.73 1.99 -15.58
N PHE A 375 5.77 2.97 -14.67
CA PHE A 375 5.05 2.88 -13.40
C PHE A 375 3.53 2.91 -13.60
N MET A 376 3.02 3.73 -14.52
CA MET A 376 1.59 3.74 -14.83
C MET A 376 1.11 2.41 -15.44
N ILE A 377 1.83 1.86 -16.41
CA ILE A 377 1.54 0.53 -16.99
C ILE A 377 1.58 -0.54 -15.90
N THR A 378 2.57 -0.47 -15.02
CA THR A 378 2.71 -1.38 -13.87
C THR A 378 1.49 -1.30 -12.98
N ASN A 379 1.13 -0.10 -12.51
CA ASN A 379 0.01 0.08 -11.60
C ASN A 379 -1.35 -0.28 -12.24
N ILE A 380 -1.55 -0.01 -13.52
CA ILE A 380 -2.75 -0.44 -14.27
C ILE A 380 -2.79 -1.97 -14.38
N SER A 381 -1.66 -2.60 -14.66
CA SER A 381 -1.57 -4.07 -14.72
C SER A 381 -1.89 -4.69 -13.36
N VAL A 382 -1.39 -4.11 -12.27
CA VAL A 382 -1.73 -4.54 -10.91
C VAL A 382 -3.21 -4.37 -10.64
N LYS A 383 -3.81 -3.21 -10.96
CA LYS A 383 -5.26 -3.01 -10.86
C LYS A 383 -6.04 -4.12 -11.60
N ASN A 384 -5.65 -4.44 -12.83
CA ASN A 384 -6.27 -5.54 -13.60
C ASN A 384 -6.07 -6.90 -12.94
N SER A 385 -4.87 -7.18 -12.39
CA SER A 385 -4.60 -8.41 -11.64
C SER A 385 -5.42 -8.53 -10.36
N TRP A 386 -5.69 -7.41 -9.67
CA TRP A 386 -6.55 -7.38 -8.48
C TRP A 386 -8.01 -7.67 -8.84
N ILE A 387 -8.52 -7.09 -9.94
CA ILE A 387 -9.86 -7.40 -10.46
C ILE A 387 -9.96 -8.89 -10.82
N TYR A 388 -8.95 -9.40 -11.53
CA TYR A 388 -8.89 -10.81 -11.90
C TYR A 388 -8.87 -11.74 -10.69
N ALA A 389 -8.09 -11.42 -9.65
CA ALA A 389 -8.04 -12.21 -8.41
C ALA A 389 -9.42 -12.32 -7.74
N ASN A 390 -10.17 -11.20 -7.72
CA ASN A 390 -11.53 -11.18 -7.20
C ASN A 390 -12.47 -12.07 -8.03
N HIS A 391 -12.46 -11.92 -9.36
CA HIS A 391 -13.27 -12.76 -10.26
C HIS A 391 -12.92 -14.24 -10.13
N PHE A 392 -11.63 -14.57 -10.03
CA PHE A 392 -11.15 -15.93 -9.82
C PHE A 392 -11.72 -16.54 -8.53
N ASN A 393 -11.69 -15.81 -7.41
CA ASN A 393 -12.25 -16.28 -6.14
C ASN A 393 -13.76 -16.53 -6.24
N HIS A 394 -14.50 -15.62 -6.90
CA HIS A 394 -15.93 -15.79 -7.13
C HIS A 394 -16.24 -17.00 -8.02
N GLU A 395 -15.51 -17.16 -9.12
CA GLU A 395 -15.66 -18.29 -10.02
C GLU A 395 -15.39 -19.62 -9.30
N LEU A 396 -14.32 -19.67 -8.50
CA LEU A 396 -13.94 -20.83 -7.72
C LEU A 396 -15.06 -21.25 -6.75
N PHE A 397 -15.61 -20.30 -5.99
CA PHE A 397 -16.67 -20.58 -5.02
C PHE A 397 -18.04 -20.83 -5.68
N SER A 398 -18.33 -20.17 -6.81
CA SER A 398 -19.55 -20.42 -7.59
C SER A 398 -19.55 -21.83 -8.16
N LYS A 399 -18.43 -22.28 -8.74
CA LYS A 399 -18.27 -23.66 -9.21
C LYS A 399 -18.35 -24.64 -8.05
N LEU A 400 -17.80 -24.29 -6.89
CA LEU A 400 -17.86 -25.15 -5.71
C LEU A 400 -19.31 -25.32 -5.27
N LYS A 401 -20.11 -24.25 -5.27
CA LYS A 401 -21.54 -24.30 -4.96
C LYS A 401 -22.28 -25.26 -5.89
N THR A 402 -22.07 -25.15 -7.20
CA THR A 402 -22.68 -26.05 -8.19
C THR A 402 -22.30 -27.51 -7.91
N THR A 403 -21.02 -27.80 -7.68
CA THR A 403 -20.56 -29.17 -7.40
C THR A 403 -21.09 -29.71 -6.07
N LEU A 404 -21.20 -28.87 -5.04
CA LEU A 404 -21.81 -29.27 -3.75
C LEU A 404 -23.28 -29.66 -3.94
N ASP A 405 -24.03 -28.92 -4.75
CA ASP A 405 -25.44 -29.19 -5.04
C ASP A 405 -25.61 -30.48 -5.86
N GLU A 406 -24.78 -30.70 -6.87
CA GLU A 406 -24.74 -31.93 -7.69
C GLU A 406 -24.39 -33.18 -6.85
N ASN A 407 -23.55 -33.03 -5.82
CA ASN A 407 -23.17 -34.12 -4.92
C ASN A 407 -24.07 -34.22 -3.68
N HIS A 408 -25.15 -33.42 -3.61
CA HIS A 408 -26.07 -33.35 -2.47
C HIS A 408 -25.39 -33.11 -1.10
N ILE A 409 -24.32 -32.32 -1.08
CA ILE A 409 -23.55 -32.01 0.12
C ILE A 409 -24.13 -30.78 0.81
N ILE A 410 -24.84 -31.01 1.92
CA ILE A 410 -25.58 -29.97 2.65
C ILE A 410 -24.83 -29.41 3.87
N GLY A 411 -23.69 -30.00 4.24
CA GLY A 411 -22.91 -29.60 5.40
C GLY A 411 -21.59 -30.35 5.54
N GLY A 412 -20.70 -29.80 6.37
CA GLY A 412 -19.40 -30.40 6.68
C GLY A 412 -18.23 -29.50 6.32
N GLU A 413 -17.04 -30.07 6.42
CA GLU A 413 -15.80 -29.38 6.09
C GLU A 413 -15.29 -29.83 4.72
N ILE A 414 -15.04 -28.84 3.85
CA ILE A 414 -14.72 -29.03 2.45
C ILE A 414 -13.31 -28.52 2.20
N GLY A 415 -12.41 -29.42 1.85
CA GLY A 415 -11.08 -29.08 1.37
C GLY A 415 -11.14 -28.71 -0.10
N LEU A 416 -10.57 -27.57 -0.46
CA LEU A 416 -10.40 -27.15 -1.85
C LEU A 416 -8.91 -27.08 -2.19
N ASP A 417 -8.52 -27.87 -3.19
CA ASP A 417 -7.15 -28.02 -3.69
C ASP A 417 -7.07 -27.46 -5.11
N TYR A 418 -6.12 -26.58 -5.39
CA TYR A 418 -5.96 -26.00 -6.73
C TYR A 418 -4.53 -25.56 -7.04
N ASP A 419 -3.55 -26.05 -6.30
CA ASP A 419 -2.13 -25.66 -6.42
C ASP A 419 -1.94 -24.13 -6.56
N ILE A 420 -2.34 -23.42 -5.51
CA ILE A 420 -2.30 -21.95 -5.45
C ILE A 420 -0.92 -21.37 -5.83
N PHE A 421 0.17 -22.06 -5.44
CA PHE A 421 1.52 -21.57 -5.68
C PHE A 421 1.90 -21.64 -7.16
N ASN A 422 1.50 -22.71 -7.84
CA ASN A 422 1.68 -22.80 -9.28
C ASN A 422 0.79 -21.77 -9.99
N GLU A 423 -0.49 -21.67 -9.62
CA GLU A 423 -1.44 -20.73 -10.22
C GLU A 423 -0.93 -19.28 -10.16
N LEU A 424 -0.52 -18.82 -8.97
CA LEU A 424 0.04 -17.47 -8.77
C LEU A 424 1.39 -17.25 -9.49
N LYS A 425 2.11 -18.32 -9.83
CA LYS A 425 3.42 -18.24 -10.49
C LYS A 425 3.29 -18.23 -12.01
N THR A 426 2.41 -19.06 -12.57
CA THR A 426 2.33 -19.32 -14.02
C THR A 426 1.23 -18.54 -14.72
N ASN A 427 0.15 -18.17 -14.02
CA ASN A 427 -0.96 -17.47 -14.66
C ASN A 427 -0.55 -16.03 -15.01
N PRO A 428 -0.62 -15.64 -16.31
CA PRO A 428 -0.15 -14.34 -16.77
C PRO A 428 -1.04 -13.18 -16.28
N ASN A 429 -2.23 -13.46 -15.72
CA ASN A 429 -3.09 -12.43 -15.16
C ASN A 429 -2.60 -11.91 -13.81
N PHE A 430 -1.69 -12.62 -13.11
CA PHE A 430 -1.11 -12.16 -11.85
C PHE A 430 0.22 -11.43 -12.08
N THR A 431 0.31 -10.21 -11.53
CA THR A 431 1.51 -9.38 -11.62
C THR A 431 2.38 -9.58 -10.39
N PHE A 432 1.82 -9.32 -9.21
CA PHE A 432 2.49 -9.40 -7.92
C PHE A 432 1.95 -10.52 -7.02
N ARG A 433 1.36 -11.58 -7.59
CA ARG A 433 0.74 -12.67 -6.82
C ARG A 433 -0.37 -12.13 -5.93
N GLU A 434 -1.31 -11.46 -6.59
CA GLU A 434 -2.48 -10.86 -5.97
C GLU A 434 -3.24 -11.89 -5.12
N PRO A 435 -3.85 -11.48 -4.00
CA PRO A 435 -4.43 -12.41 -3.05
C PRO A 435 -5.62 -13.17 -3.64
N VAL A 436 -5.51 -14.50 -3.66
CA VAL A 436 -6.58 -15.46 -3.97
C VAL A 436 -6.82 -16.35 -2.76
N PHE A 437 -7.96 -17.05 -2.71
CA PHE A 437 -8.40 -17.83 -1.56
C PHE A 437 -7.33 -18.80 -1.02
N TYR A 438 -6.74 -18.47 0.12
CA TYR A 438 -5.69 -19.25 0.75
C TYR A 438 -5.96 -19.50 2.22
N TYR A 439 -6.48 -18.50 2.93
CA TYR A 439 -6.68 -18.61 4.36
C TYR A 439 -8.14 -18.96 4.70
N ASN A 440 -8.31 -19.82 5.71
CA ASN A 440 -9.63 -20.30 6.14
C ASN A 440 -10.59 -19.17 6.56
N TRP A 441 -10.06 -18.05 7.05
CA TRP A 441 -10.86 -16.91 7.48
C TRP A 441 -11.41 -16.07 6.30
N GLU A 442 -10.90 -16.28 5.09
CA GLU A 442 -11.42 -15.65 3.86
C GLU A 442 -12.68 -16.38 3.36
N ALA A 443 -12.79 -17.68 3.67
CA ALA A 443 -13.85 -18.56 3.20
C ALA A 443 -15.27 -18.12 3.56
N PRO A 444 -15.59 -17.68 4.80
CA PRO A 444 -16.98 -17.47 5.19
C PRO A 444 -17.70 -16.40 4.36
N MET A 445 -17.01 -15.30 4.04
CA MET A 445 -17.57 -14.24 3.18
C MET A 445 -17.67 -14.71 1.74
N LEU A 446 -16.62 -15.34 1.19
CA LEU A 446 -16.63 -15.89 -0.16
C LEU A 446 -17.74 -16.94 -0.34
N SER A 447 -17.91 -17.85 0.63
CA SER A 447 -19.01 -18.81 0.67
C SER A 447 -20.35 -18.07 0.59
N LYS A 448 -20.57 -17.10 1.48
CA LYS A 448 -21.85 -16.39 1.55
C LYS A 448 -22.17 -15.59 0.29
N MET A 449 -21.19 -14.89 -0.28
CA MET A 449 -21.35 -14.13 -1.52
C MET A 449 -21.69 -15.02 -2.72
N ASN A 450 -21.29 -16.30 -2.68
CA ASN A 450 -21.53 -17.27 -3.74
C ASN A 450 -22.63 -18.29 -3.38
N GLY A 451 -23.49 -17.99 -2.40
CA GLY A 451 -24.66 -18.81 -2.07
C GLY A 451 -24.39 -20.08 -1.26
N ILE A 452 -23.19 -20.25 -0.72
CA ILE A 452 -22.83 -21.32 0.22
C ILE A 452 -23.09 -20.82 1.64
N ASN A 453 -23.82 -21.60 2.45
CA ASN A 453 -24.03 -21.23 3.85
C ASN A 453 -22.76 -21.54 4.68
N PRO A 454 -22.03 -20.51 5.19
CA PRO A 454 -20.77 -20.72 5.90
C PRO A 454 -20.93 -21.36 7.29
N GLU A 455 -22.13 -21.34 7.88
CA GLU A 455 -22.42 -22.01 9.15
C GLU A 455 -22.54 -23.53 8.97
N LYS A 456 -23.01 -23.97 7.80
CA LYS A 456 -23.19 -25.39 7.46
C LYS A 456 -21.96 -25.98 6.78
N ILE A 457 -21.34 -25.21 5.88
CA ILE A 457 -20.24 -25.65 5.03
C ILE A 457 -19.02 -24.78 5.31
N ARG A 458 -17.98 -25.40 5.86
CA ARG A 458 -16.69 -24.73 6.13
C ARG A 458 -15.71 -25.10 5.02
N VAL A 459 -15.39 -24.13 4.18
CA VAL A 459 -14.40 -24.31 3.10
C VAL A 459 -13.00 -24.01 3.64
N CYS A 460 -12.05 -24.89 3.37
CA CYS A 460 -10.65 -24.76 3.76
C CYS A 460 -9.76 -24.98 2.53
N ASN A 461 -8.60 -24.30 2.50
CA ASN A 461 -7.59 -24.62 1.51
C ASN A 461 -6.78 -25.84 1.99
N VAL A 462 -6.61 -26.86 1.14
CA VAL A 462 -5.94 -28.11 1.52
C VAL A 462 -4.48 -27.90 1.94
N GLU A 463 -3.80 -26.88 1.40
CA GLU A 463 -2.44 -26.52 1.81
C GLU A 463 -2.36 -26.04 3.26
N ARG A 464 -3.46 -25.48 3.79
CA ARG A 464 -3.56 -25.00 5.17
C ARG A 464 -4.11 -26.05 6.12
N LYS A 465 -4.97 -26.95 5.61
CA LYS A 465 -5.62 -27.99 6.38
C LYS A 465 -5.81 -29.26 5.55
N LYS A 466 -4.98 -30.27 5.83
CA LYS A 466 -4.89 -31.51 5.03
C LYS A 466 -5.90 -32.60 5.41
N ASP A 467 -6.57 -32.45 6.55
CA ASP A 467 -7.42 -33.46 7.17
C ASP A 467 -8.93 -33.35 6.82
N CYS A 468 -9.27 -32.59 5.77
CA CYS A 468 -10.66 -32.49 5.31
C CYS A 468 -11.20 -33.85 4.83
N LYS A 469 -12.42 -34.20 5.26
CA LYS A 469 -13.07 -35.47 4.89
C LYS A 469 -13.52 -35.49 3.44
N ILE A 470 -13.97 -34.34 2.94
CA ILE A 470 -14.39 -34.14 1.55
C ILE A 470 -13.39 -33.18 0.92
N ILE A 471 -12.81 -33.56 -0.22
CA ILE A 471 -11.82 -32.78 -0.94
C ILE A 471 -12.26 -32.65 -2.40
N PHE A 472 -12.30 -31.41 -2.86
CA PHE A 472 -12.45 -31.09 -4.26
C PHE A 472 -11.17 -30.47 -4.82
N THR A 473 -10.87 -30.80 -6.07
CA THR A 473 -9.78 -30.19 -6.81
C THR A 473 -10.31 -29.30 -7.91
N TYR A 474 -9.81 -28.07 -7.99
CA TYR A 474 -10.02 -27.19 -9.12
C TYR A 474 -8.89 -27.34 -10.13
N LYS A 475 -9.21 -27.78 -11.34
CA LYS A 475 -8.26 -27.93 -12.44
C LYS A 475 -8.94 -27.62 -13.76
N ASN A 476 -8.27 -26.83 -14.62
CA ASN A 476 -8.77 -26.44 -15.95
C ASN A 476 -10.19 -25.85 -15.91
N GLY A 477 -10.49 -25.03 -14.90
CA GLY A 477 -11.81 -24.42 -14.75
C GLY A 477 -12.92 -25.37 -14.31
N LYS A 478 -12.62 -26.57 -13.81
CA LYS A 478 -13.62 -27.52 -13.28
C LYS A 478 -13.26 -27.93 -11.86
N ILE A 479 -14.28 -28.17 -11.04
CA ILE A 479 -14.14 -28.70 -9.69
C ILE A 479 -14.54 -30.17 -9.72
N ILE A 480 -13.63 -31.04 -9.29
CA ILE A 480 -13.77 -32.50 -9.32
C ILE A 480 -13.58 -33.02 -7.90
N ARG A 481 -14.46 -33.93 -7.47
CA ARG A 481 -14.32 -34.59 -6.17
C ARG A 481 -13.16 -35.59 -6.19
N LEU A 482 -12.22 -35.46 -5.27
CA LEU A 482 -11.13 -36.42 -5.06
C LEU A 482 -11.45 -37.44 -3.95
N LYS A 483 -12.11 -36.99 -2.89
CA LYS A 483 -12.44 -37.73 -1.67
C LYS A 483 -13.76 -37.15 -1.14
#